data_AF-A0A658NMV6-F1
#
_entry.id   AF-A0A658NMV6-F1
#
_cell.length_a   1.000
_cell.length_b   1.000
_cell.length_c   1.000
_cell.angle_alpha   90.00
_cell.angle_beta   90.00
_cell.angle_gamma   90.00
#
_symmetry.space_group_name_H-M   'P 1'
#
loop_
_entity.id
_entity.type
_entity.pdbx_description
1 polymer ?
#
loop_
_entity_poly.entity_id
_entity_poly.type
_entity_poly.pdbx_seq_one_letter_code
_entity_poly.pdbx_strand_id
1 'polypeptide(L)'
;VLIVYMRTAGKDAGSKCMTAFLVERGMRGFSTAQKLDKLGMRGSNTCELVFEDCEIPQENVLGEVNNGVKVLMSGLNTARLVLTG
;
A
#
# COMPACT_ATOMS: atom_id res chain seq x y z
N VAL A 1 7.10 -3.03 -7.91
CA VAL A 1 5.69 -3.28 -7.51
C VAL A 1 5.51 -2.84 -6.07
N LEU A 2 4.40 -2.16 -5.77
CA LEU A 2 3.96 -1.71 -4.45
C LEU A 2 2.71 -2.50 -4.05
N ILE A 3 2.57 -2.84 -2.77
CA ILE A 3 1.31 -3.32 -2.21
C ILE A 3 0.61 -2.12 -1.59
N VAL A 4 -0.56 -1.75 -2.13
CA VAL A 4 -1.33 -0.59 -1.69
C VAL A 4 -2.67 -1.06 -1.13
N TYR A 5 -3.05 -0.55 0.03
CA TYR A 5 -4.30 -0.91 0.68
C TYR A 5 -5.29 0.25 0.54
N MET A 6 -6.41 0.02 -0.14
CA MET A 6 -7.42 1.04 -0.41
C MET A 6 -8.78 0.60 0.14
N ARG A 7 -9.57 1.58 0.60
CA ARG A 7 -10.96 1.34 1.01
C ARG A 7 -11.80 1.04 -0.23
N THR A 8 -12.52 -0.07 -0.20
CA THR A 8 -13.34 -0.58 -1.32
C THR A 8 -14.77 -0.94 -0.90
N ALA A 9 -15.06 -0.95 0.41
CA ALA A 9 -16.42 -1.03 0.94
C ALA A 9 -16.70 0.11 1.93
N GLY A 10 -17.98 0.27 2.26
CA GLY A 10 -18.47 1.26 3.22
C GLY A 10 -17.86 1.12 4.61
N LYS A 11 -18.05 2.17 5.44
CA LYS A 11 -17.51 2.20 6.82
C LYS A 11 -18.15 1.13 7.71
N ASP A 12 -19.37 0.72 7.41
CA ASP A 12 -20.15 -0.34 8.05
C ASP A 12 -19.46 -1.71 7.97
N ALA A 13 -18.62 -1.95 6.96
CA ALA A 13 -17.84 -3.18 6.82
C ALA A 13 -16.69 -3.32 7.85
N GLY A 14 -16.44 -2.31 8.69
CA GLY A 14 -15.42 -2.34 9.73
C GLY A 14 -14.03 -2.65 9.17
N SER A 15 -13.33 -3.63 9.75
CA SER A 15 -11.99 -4.06 9.29
C SER A 15 -11.99 -4.73 7.92
N LYS A 16 -13.14 -5.13 7.38
CA LYS A 16 -13.27 -5.70 6.03
C LYS A 16 -13.47 -4.65 4.94
N CYS A 17 -13.29 -3.36 5.25
CA CYS A 17 -13.53 -2.30 4.27
C CYS A 17 -12.40 -2.08 3.25
N MET A 18 -11.28 -2.79 3.36
CA MET A 18 -10.08 -2.58 2.54
C MET A 18 -9.75 -3.76 1.64
N THR A 19 -9.22 -3.47 0.46
CA THR A 19 -8.63 -4.44 -0.48
C THR A 19 -7.15 -4.10 -0.68
N ALA A 20 -6.33 -5.12 -0.88
CA ALA A 20 -4.92 -4.96 -1.23
C ALA A 20 -4.75 -5.02 -2.75
N PHE A 21 -3.92 -4.14 -3.30
CA PHE A 21 -3.68 -4.01 -4.74
C PHE A 21 -2.19 -4.01 -5.03
N LEU A 22 -1.82 -4.56 -6.19
CA LEU A 22 -0.50 -4.42 -6.78
C LEU A 22 -0.48 -3.17 -7.66
N VAL A 23 0.39 -2.22 -7.34
CA VAL A 23 0.61 -1.01 -8.16
C VAL A 23 2.04 -0.99 -8.69
N GLU A 24 2.19 -0.70 -9.97
CA GLU A 24 3.49 -0.70 -10.65
C GLU A 24 3.95 0.71 -10.97
N ARG A 25 5.27 0.91 -11.02
CA ARG A 25 5.82 2.19 -11.47
C ARG A 25 5.48 2.37 -12.95
N GLY A 26 5.00 3.55 -13.32
CA GLY A 26 4.58 3.85 -14.69
C GLY A 26 3.11 3.55 -14.97
N MET A 27 2.36 3.00 -14.00
CA MET A 27 0.90 2.90 -14.11
C MET A 27 0.29 4.30 -14.23
N ARG A 28 -0.66 4.48 -15.15
CA ARG A 28 -1.29 5.79 -15.41
C ARG A 28 -1.94 6.31 -14.14
N GLY A 29 -1.71 7.59 -13.83
CA GLY A 29 -2.22 8.21 -12.61
C GLY A 29 -1.43 7.89 -11.33
N PHE A 30 -0.39 7.04 -11.39
CA PHE A 30 0.50 6.79 -10.26
C PHE A 30 1.84 7.50 -10.42
N SER A 31 2.26 8.22 -9.38
CA SER A 31 3.58 8.85 -9.30
C SER A 31 4.12 8.89 -7.87
N THR A 32 5.38 9.29 -7.72
CA THR A 32 6.00 9.55 -6.42
C THR A 32 6.39 11.01 -6.33
N ALA A 33 6.07 11.67 -5.20
CA ALA A 33 6.51 13.04 -4.95
C ALA A 33 7.99 13.09 -4.52
N GLN A 34 8.44 14.25 -4.04
CA GLN A 34 9.82 14.45 -3.60
C GLN A 34 10.26 13.46 -2.52
N LYS A 35 11.54 13.09 -2.55
CA LYS A 35 12.18 12.35 -1.47
C LYS A 35 12.20 13.21 -0.20
N LEU A 36 11.79 12.63 0.93
CA LEU A 36 11.80 13.29 2.22
C LEU A 36 13.21 13.41 2.79
N ASP A 37 13.52 14.59 3.32
CA ASP A 37 14.71 14.80 4.16
C ASP A 37 14.44 14.27 5.57
N LYS A 38 15.18 13.23 5.95
CA LYS A 38 14.95 12.48 7.19
C LYS A 38 16.07 12.69 8.19
N LEU A 39 15.74 12.71 9.48
CA LEU A 39 16.71 12.73 10.57
C LEU A 39 17.71 11.55 10.50
N GLY A 40 17.20 10.33 10.24
CA GLY A 40 17.98 9.10 10.14
C GLY A 40 17.54 8.23 8.95
N MET A 41 18.17 7.05 8.80
CA MET A 41 17.89 6.12 7.68
C MET A 41 17.91 6.82 6.30
N ARG A 42 18.84 7.77 6.09
CA ARG A 42 18.89 8.65 4.90
C ARG A 42 19.11 7.89 3.59
N GLY A 43 19.74 6.71 3.67
CA GLY A 43 19.92 5.77 2.56
C GLY A 43 18.63 5.07 2.12
N SER A 44 17.62 4.98 3.00
CA SER A 44 16.30 4.46 2.64
C SER A 44 15.52 5.53 1.87
N ASN A 45 14.98 5.18 0.71
CA ASN A 45 14.15 6.11 -0.06
C ASN A 45 12.75 6.17 0.56
N THR A 46 12.32 7.38 0.89
CA THR A 46 11.00 7.66 1.46
C THR A 46 10.44 8.87 0.75
N CYS A 47 9.25 8.75 0.21
CA CYS A 47 8.55 9.79 -0.56
C CYS A 47 7.05 9.60 -0.38
N GLU A 48 6.27 10.62 -0.74
CA GLU A 48 4.83 10.48 -0.86
C GLU A 48 4.49 9.67 -2.12
N LEU A 49 3.40 8.90 -2.05
CA LEU A 49 2.84 8.15 -3.17
C LEU A 49 1.57 8.88 -3.61
N VAL A 50 1.50 9.26 -4.88
CA VAL A 50 0.40 10.05 -5.44
C VAL A 50 -0.39 9.19 -6.41
N PHE A 51 -1.71 9.18 -6.24
CA PHE A 51 -2.67 8.44 -7.07
C PHE A 51 -3.75 9.42 -7.55
N GLU A 52 -3.63 9.89 -8.79
CA GLU A 52 -4.54 10.84 -9.44
C GLU A 52 -5.19 10.16 -10.65
N ASP A 53 -6.49 9.88 -10.57
CA ASP A 53 -7.23 9.14 -11.59
C ASP A 53 -6.54 7.82 -12.00
N CYS A 54 -5.93 7.15 -11.03
CA CYS A 54 -5.21 5.90 -11.20
C CYS A 54 -6.19 4.72 -11.33
N GLU A 55 -6.41 4.25 -12.55
CA GLU A 55 -7.20 3.04 -12.82
C GLU A 55 -6.37 1.79 -12.50
N ILE A 56 -6.91 0.91 -11.64
CA ILE A 56 -6.27 -0.35 -11.25
C ILE A 56 -7.07 -1.51 -11.86
N PRO A 57 -6.45 -2.37 -12.69
CA PRO A 57 -7.11 -3.54 -13.25
C PRO A 57 -7.56 -4.54 -12.16
N GLN A 58 -8.57 -5.34 -12.46
CA GLN A 58 -9.11 -6.31 -11.49
C GLN A 58 -8.08 -7.41 -11.15
N GLU A 59 -7.25 -7.79 -12.11
CA GLU A 59 -6.16 -8.76 -11.94
C GLU A 59 -5.07 -8.28 -10.97
N ASN A 60 -5.01 -6.98 -10.67
CA ASN A 60 -4.08 -6.41 -9.70
C ASN A 60 -4.59 -6.51 -8.26
N VAL A 61 -5.77 -7.08 -8.01
CA VAL A 61 -6.23 -7.40 -6.65
C VAL A 61 -5.33 -8.49 -6.06
N LEU A 62 -4.71 -8.19 -4.91
CA LEU A 62 -3.89 -9.13 -4.17
C LEU A 62 -4.75 -9.86 -3.13
N GLY A 63 -5.07 -11.13 -3.40
CA GLY A 63 -5.95 -11.94 -2.58
C GLY A 63 -7.41 -11.71 -2.96
N GLU A 64 -8.26 -11.42 -1.97
CA GLU A 64 -9.70 -11.22 -2.17
C GLU A 64 -10.11 -9.77 -1.90
N VAL A 65 -11.11 -9.30 -2.64
CA VAL A 65 -11.80 -8.04 -2.36
C VAL A 65 -12.27 -8.03 -0.90
N ASN A 66 -12.12 -6.90 -0.22
CA ASN A 66 -12.49 -6.67 1.18
C ASN A 66 -11.70 -7.48 2.23
N ASN A 67 -10.63 -8.17 1.82
CA ASN A 67 -9.73 -8.91 2.72
C ASN A 67 -8.33 -8.27 2.87
N GLY A 68 -8.13 -7.04 2.41
CA GLY A 68 -6.83 -6.36 2.40
C GLY A 68 -6.19 -6.18 3.78
N VAL A 69 -6.99 -6.05 4.85
CA VAL A 69 -6.45 -5.93 6.22
C VAL A 69 -5.71 -7.20 6.66
N LYS A 70 -6.12 -8.39 6.20
CA LYS A 70 -5.40 -9.64 6.50
C LYS A 70 -4.00 -9.61 5.90
N VAL A 71 -3.90 -9.17 4.64
CA VAL A 71 -2.62 -9.01 3.92
C VAL A 71 -1.76 -7.92 4.55
N LEU A 72 -2.36 -6.81 5.00
CA LEU A 72 -1.66 -5.76 5.74
C LEU A 72 -1.05 -6.30 7.03
N MET A 73 -1.82 -7.05 7.81
CA MET A 73 -1.36 -7.56 9.11
C MET A 73 -0.26 -8.62 8.95
N SER A 74 -0.29 -9.46 7.92
CA SER A 74 0.81 -10.41 7.66
C SER A 74 2.12 -9.68 7.39
N GLY A 75 2.10 -8.63 6.57
CA GLY A 75 3.30 -7.83 6.28
C GLY A 75 3.82 -7.06 7.51
N LEU A 76 2.91 -6.44 8.29
CA LEU A 76 3.29 -5.72 9.50
C LEU A 76 3.89 -6.63 10.57
N ASN A 77 3.41 -7.87 10.70
CA ASN A 77 3.98 -8.83 11.65
C ASN A 77 5.44 -9.15 11.32
N THR A 78 5.78 -9.33 10.05
CA THR A 78 7.18 -9.50 9.61
C THR A 78 8.00 -8.24 9.87
N ALA A 79 7.48 -7.05 9.56
CA ALA A 79 8.19 -5.79 9.78
C ALA A 79 8.51 -5.56 11.27
N ARG A 80 7.59 -5.93 12.17
CA ARG A 80 7.81 -5.86 13.62
C ARG A 80 8.98 -6.74 14.07
N LEU A 81 9.09 -7.96 13.53
CA LEU A 81 10.21 -8.85 13.85
C LEU A 81 11.55 -8.24 13.42
N VAL A 82 11.61 -7.67 12.21
CA VAL A 82 12.83 -7.05 11.68
C VAL A 82 13.30 -5.85 12.52
N LEU A 83 12.38 -5.11 13.15
CA LEU A 83 12.72 -3.95 13.97
C LEU A 83 13.30 -4.31 15.36
N THR A 84 13.13 -5.55 15.82
CA THR A 84 13.55 -5.98 17.18
C THR A 84 15.02 -6.40 17.31
N GLY A 85 15.79 -6.39 16.22
CA GLY A 85 17.23 -6.64 16.20
C GLY A 85 18.03 -5.38 15.88
#